data_AF-A0A8S3JKC8-F1
#
_entry.id   AF-A0A8S3JKC8-F1
#
_cell.length_a   1.000
_cell.length_b   1.000
_cell.length_c   1.000
_cell.angle_alpha   90.00
_cell.angle_beta   90.00
_cell.angle_gamma   90.00
#
_symmetry.space_group_name_H-M   'P 1'
#
loop_
_entity.id
_entity.type
_entity.pdbx_description
1 polymer ?
#
loop_
_entity_poly.entity_id
_entity_poly.type
_entity_poly.pdbx_seq_one_letter_code
_entity_poly.pdbx_strand_id
1 'polypeptide(L)'
;FFKSLIFASGTLAPLATYAGELKIPFDIQMECNHVIDLDRTFMTALSHGRNPNVKLRATYQNTDKVEFQDECGLIVLDVCQRVPYGVLCFLPSYRFLNVIISRWMASGLWQKLNEHKTVFYEEKSSANFQNTMNRFREANGTLQMDKTLTAAAKRVKAMF
;
A
#
# COMPACT_ATOMS: atom_id res chain seq x y z
N PHE A 1 -13.42 31.74 -21.19
CA PHE A 1 -12.32 31.89 -20.22
C PHE A 1 -12.86 31.62 -18.83
N PHE A 2 -12.20 30.75 -18.06
CA PHE A 2 -12.56 30.52 -16.65
C PHE A 2 -12.14 31.74 -15.82
N LYS A 3 -12.99 32.16 -14.87
CA LYS A 3 -12.69 33.28 -13.98
C LYS A 3 -11.86 32.87 -12.76
N SER A 4 -11.94 31.60 -12.37
CA SER A 4 -11.19 31.02 -11.25
C SER A 4 -10.97 29.53 -11.48
N LEU A 5 -9.84 29.00 -11.01
CA LEU A 5 -9.50 27.59 -11.00
C LEU A 5 -9.17 27.20 -9.57
N ILE A 6 -9.79 26.12 -9.08
CA ILE A 6 -9.61 25.64 -7.71
C ILE A 6 -8.90 24.28 -7.77
N PHE A 7 -7.77 24.18 -7.06
CA PHE A 7 -7.09 22.91 -6.83
C PHE A 7 -7.50 22.39 -5.46
N ALA A 8 -8.13 21.21 -5.42
CA ALA A 8 -8.52 20.54 -4.19
C ALA A 8 -8.06 19.07 -4.27
N SER A 9 -7.30 18.63 -3.26
CA SER A 9 -6.82 17.25 -3.15
C SER A 9 -6.46 16.93 -1.70
N GLY A 10 -6.66 15.68 -1.29
CA GLY A 10 -6.35 15.21 0.06
C GLY A 10 -4.87 14.91 0.31
N THR A 11 -4.02 14.93 -0.73
CA THR A 11 -2.58 14.60 -0.64
C THR A 11 -1.69 15.67 -1.26
N LEU A 12 -2.25 16.84 -1.58
CA LEU A 12 -1.55 17.95 -2.24
C LEU A 12 -0.85 18.81 -1.19
N ALA A 13 0.24 18.29 -0.65
CA ALA A 13 1.15 19.00 0.25
C ALA A 13 2.60 18.54 -0.01
N PRO A 14 3.60 19.44 0.09
CA PRO A 14 3.48 20.88 0.39
C PRO A 14 3.08 21.70 -0.86
N LEU A 15 2.19 22.69 -0.68
CA LEU A 15 1.66 23.53 -1.78
C LEU A 15 2.74 24.37 -2.50
N ALA A 16 3.81 24.72 -1.81
CA ALA A 16 4.91 25.52 -2.37
C ALA A 16 5.59 24.82 -3.57
N THR A 17 5.77 23.50 -3.51
CA THR A 17 6.35 22.72 -4.61
C THR A 17 5.44 22.76 -5.84
N TYR A 18 4.14 22.58 -5.64
CA TYR A 18 3.15 22.61 -6.74
C TYR A 18 3.07 23.99 -7.41
N ALA A 19 3.08 25.08 -6.64
CA ALA A 19 3.09 26.43 -7.20
C ALA A 19 4.36 26.68 -8.05
N GLY A 20 5.52 26.17 -7.59
CA GLY A 20 6.78 26.23 -8.34
C GLY A 20 6.75 25.45 -9.66
N GLU A 21 6.21 24.23 -9.65
CA GLU A 21 6.10 23.39 -10.86
C GLU A 21 5.14 23.98 -11.90
N LEU A 22 3.98 24.47 -11.46
CA LEU A 22 2.99 25.08 -12.34
C LEU A 22 3.39 26.49 -12.79
N LYS A 23 4.36 27.11 -12.13
CA LYS A 23 4.76 28.51 -12.32
C LYS A 23 3.58 29.48 -12.18
N ILE A 24 2.64 29.13 -11.31
CA ILE A 24 1.44 29.92 -11.03
C ILE A 24 1.38 30.12 -9.51
N PRO A 25 1.30 31.37 -9.03
CA PRO A 25 1.12 31.62 -7.60
C PRO A 25 -0.27 31.16 -7.16
N PHE A 26 -0.36 30.52 -6.00
CA PHE A 26 -1.63 30.22 -5.35
C PHE A 26 -1.94 31.33 -4.35
N ASP A 27 -2.83 32.25 -4.74
CA ASP A 27 -3.22 33.41 -3.92
C ASP A 27 -3.96 33.00 -2.64
N ILE A 28 -4.75 31.92 -2.72
CA ILE A 28 -5.49 31.34 -1.60
C ILE A 28 -4.98 29.91 -1.42
N GLN A 29 -4.47 29.62 -0.23
CA GLN A 29 -3.92 28.32 0.13
C GLN A 29 -4.54 27.86 1.45
N MET A 30 -4.88 26.57 1.51
CA MET A 30 -5.36 25.94 2.72
C MET A 30 -4.78 24.53 2.77
N GLU A 31 -4.01 24.25 3.81
CA GLU A 31 -3.59 22.89 4.17
C GLU A 31 -4.28 22.53 5.48
N CYS A 32 -5.10 21.47 5.46
CA CYS A 32 -5.76 20.98 6.66
C CYS A 32 -4.81 20.07 7.45
N ASN A 33 -4.90 20.14 8.78
CA ASN A 33 -4.25 19.16 9.63
C ASN A 33 -4.80 17.76 9.36
N HIS A 34 -3.99 16.74 9.65
CA HIS A 34 -4.38 15.34 9.54
C HIS A 34 -5.64 15.07 10.36
N VAL A 35 -6.69 14.58 9.72
CA VAL A 35 -8.02 14.40 10.32
C VAL A 35 -8.09 13.20 11.27
N ILE A 36 -7.14 12.26 11.14
CA ILE A 36 -7.07 11.05 11.96
C ILE A 36 -6.06 11.26 13.09
N ASP A 37 -6.43 10.90 14.31
CA ASP A 37 -5.53 10.95 15.46
C ASP A 37 -4.28 10.07 15.23
N LEU A 38 -3.11 10.55 15.69
CA LEU A 38 -1.84 9.85 15.49
C LEU A 38 -1.77 8.51 16.24
N ASP A 39 -2.58 8.31 17.28
CA ASP A 39 -2.71 7.02 17.98
C ASP A 39 -3.38 5.93 17.13
N ARG A 40 -4.08 6.33 16.06
CA ARG A 40 -4.73 5.42 15.09
C ARG A 40 -3.88 5.18 13.84
N THR A 41 -2.71 5.80 13.73
CA THR A 41 -1.85 5.71 12.54
C THR A 41 -0.41 5.45 12.95
N PHE A 42 0.15 4.33 12.51
CA PHE A 42 1.58 4.04 12.68
C PHE A 42 2.31 4.19 11.34
N MET A 43 3.34 5.04 11.33
CA MET A 43 4.22 5.23 10.19
C MET A 43 5.66 5.00 10.62
N THR A 44 6.40 4.22 9.83
CA THR A 44 7.81 3.96 10.08
C THR A 44 8.56 3.75 8.77
N ALA A 45 9.86 4.03 8.79
CA ALA A 45 10.76 3.74 7.70
C ALA A 45 11.79 2.70 8.14
N LEU A 46 11.88 1.61 7.39
CA LEU A 46 12.85 0.55 7.63
C LEU A 46 14.10 0.82 6.80
N SER A 47 15.26 0.84 7.46
CA SER A 47 16.56 1.06 6.80
C SER A 47 17.29 -0.24 6.44
N HIS A 48 16.97 -1.35 7.13
CA HIS A 48 17.63 -2.64 7.00
C HIS A 48 16.62 -3.80 7.05
N GLY A 49 17.01 -4.93 6.46
CA GLY A 49 16.24 -6.17 6.48
C GLY A 49 16.21 -6.85 7.85
N ARG A 50 15.65 -8.06 7.90
CA ARG A 50 15.82 -8.98 9.04
C ARG A 50 17.31 -9.26 9.27
N ASN A 51 18.08 -9.42 8.19
CA ASN A 51 19.54 -9.38 8.29
C ASN A 51 19.99 -7.92 8.41
N PRO A 52 20.57 -7.51 9.56
CA PRO A 52 20.99 -6.12 9.78
C PRO A 52 22.11 -5.67 8.82
N ASN A 53 22.79 -6.60 8.15
CA ASN A 53 23.83 -6.28 7.17
C ASN A 53 23.25 -5.92 5.79
N VAL A 54 21.97 -6.18 5.54
CA VAL A 54 21.31 -5.88 4.26
C VAL A 54 20.54 -4.57 4.37
N LYS A 55 21.01 -3.56 3.64
CA LYS A 55 20.35 -2.24 3.55
C LYS A 55 19.15 -2.28 2.61
N LEU A 56 18.01 -1.78 3.06
CA LEU A 56 16.79 -1.64 2.25
C LEU A 56 16.86 -0.39 1.37
N ARG A 57 17.76 -0.42 0.38
CA ARG A 57 17.92 0.66 -0.58
C ARG A 57 17.46 0.19 -1.95
N ALA A 58 16.27 0.61 -2.36
CA ALA A 58 15.63 0.25 -3.63
C ALA A 58 16.20 1.04 -4.83
N THR A 59 17.51 0.97 -5.07
CA THR A 59 18.15 1.47 -6.31
C THR A 59 18.13 0.39 -7.38
N TYR A 60 18.21 0.77 -8.66
CA TYR A 60 18.22 -0.18 -9.79
C TYR A 60 19.20 -1.35 -9.60
N GLN A 61 20.42 -1.06 -9.14
CA GLN A 61 21.45 -2.07 -8.91
C GLN A 61 21.12 -3.01 -7.73
N ASN A 62 20.43 -2.52 -6.71
CA ASN A 62 20.11 -3.30 -5.52
C ASN A 62 18.82 -4.11 -5.70
N THR A 63 17.85 -3.61 -6.45
CA THR A 63 16.57 -4.31 -6.70
C THR A 63 16.76 -5.64 -7.44
N ASP A 64 17.83 -5.78 -8.21
CA ASP A 64 18.18 -7.02 -8.91
C ASP A 64 18.95 -8.02 -8.02
N LYS A 65 19.40 -7.60 -6.83
CA LYS A 65 20.10 -8.50 -5.89
C LYS A 65 19.12 -9.43 -5.19
N VAL A 66 19.49 -10.69 -5.16
CA VAL A 66 18.70 -11.76 -4.52
C VAL A 66 18.50 -11.47 -3.04
N GLU A 67 19.54 -11.03 -2.31
CA GLU A 67 19.40 -10.77 -0.87
C GLU A 67 18.40 -9.64 -0.59
N PHE A 68 18.38 -8.59 -1.43
CA PHE A 68 17.42 -7.51 -1.29
C PHE A 68 15.98 -7.99 -1.51
N GLN A 69 15.75 -8.79 -2.56
CA GLN A 69 14.43 -9.33 -2.87
C GLN A 69 13.90 -10.27 -1.78
N ASP A 70 14.77 -11.10 -1.20
CA ASP A 70 14.42 -12.00 -0.11
C ASP A 70 14.10 -11.22 1.17
N GLU A 71 14.94 -10.24 1.54
CA GLU A 71 14.71 -9.40 2.72
C GLU A 71 13.40 -8.59 2.62
N CYS A 72 13.09 -8.04 1.43
CA CYS A 72 11.79 -7.41 1.19
C CYS A 72 10.63 -8.38 1.47
N GLY A 73 10.72 -9.62 0.99
CA GLY A 73 9.66 -10.60 1.20
C GLY A 73 9.55 -11.09 2.62
N LEU A 74 10.67 -11.23 3.32
CA LEU A 74 10.69 -11.58 4.74
C LEU A 74 10.05 -10.50 5.61
N ILE A 75 10.25 -9.22 5.27
CA ILE A 75 9.55 -8.10 5.94
C ILE A 75 8.05 -8.18 5.66
N VAL A 76 7.64 -8.40 4.40
CA VAL A 76 6.22 -8.53 4.06
C VAL A 76 5.59 -9.71 4.80
N LEU A 77 6.30 -10.84 4.92
CA LEU A 77 5.86 -11.99 5.71
C LEU A 77 5.67 -11.62 7.19
N ASP A 78 6.60 -10.87 7.78
CA ASP A 78 6.49 -10.40 9.18
C ASP A 78 5.25 -9.54 9.40
N VAL A 79 4.97 -8.65 8.45
CA VAL A 79 3.77 -7.79 8.48
C VAL A 79 2.52 -8.66 8.35
N CYS A 80 2.49 -9.58 7.38
CA CYS A 80 1.35 -10.47 7.16
C CYS A 80 1.03 -11.37 8.37
N GLN A 81 2.05 -11.75 9.16
CA GLN A 81 1.87 -12.54 10.38
C GLN A 81 1.26 -11.76 11.54
N ARG A 82 1.49 -10.45 11.61
CA ARG A 82 1.11 -9.61 12.76
C ARG A 82 -0.11 -8.75 12.51
N VAL A 83 -0.29 -8.29 11.27
CA VAL A 83 -1.40 -7.41 10.91
C VAL A 83 -2.67 -8.26 10.70
N PRO A 84 -3.72 -8.05 11.49
CA PRO A 84 -4.99 -8.74 11.26
C PRO A 84 -5.64 -8.26 9.95
N TYR A 85 -6.53 -9.07 9.39
CA TYR A 85 -7.24 -8.77 8.13
C TYR A 85 -6.31 -8.69 6.90
N GLY A 86 -6.30 -7.57 6.18
CA GLY A 86 -5.63 -7.41 4.89
C GLY A 86 -4.38 -6.51 4.94
N VAL A 87 -3.49 -6.71 3.98
CA VAL A 87 -2.29 -5.88 3.76
C VAL A 87 -2.29 -5.42 2.31
N LEU A 88 -2.10 -4.13 2.09
CA LEU A 88 -1.92 -3.54 0.76
C LEU A 88 -0.45 -3.15 0.59
N CYS A 89 0.22 -3.70 -0.43
CA CYS A 89 1.63 -3.47 -0.69
C CYS A 89 1.79 -2.79 -2.06
N PHE A 90 2.42 -1.62 -2.07
CA PHE A 90 2.75 -0.89 -3.29
C PHE A 90 4.20 -1.12 -3.68
N LEU A 91 4.43 -1.42 -4.97
CA LEU A 91 5.75 -1.58 -5.55
C LEU A 91 6.02 -0.48 -6.59
N PRO A 92 7.28 -0.06 -6.78
CA PRO A 92 7.63 1.07 -7.65
C PRO A 92 7.34 0.84 -9.15
N SER A 93 7.20 -0.42 -9.60
CA SER A 93 6.85 -0.72 -10.99
C SER A 93 6.36 -2.15 -11.18
N TYR A 94 5.61 -2.41 -12.26
CA TYR A 94 5.24 -3.76 -12.71
C TYR A 94 6.44 -4.65 -13.06
N ARG A 95 7.54 -4.05 -13.54
CA ARG A 95 8.78 -4.81 -13.78
C ARG A 95 9.29 -5.39 -12.46
N PHE A 96 9.38 -4.55 -11.43
CA PHE A 96 9.85 -4.97 -10.12
C PHE A 96 8.87 -5.95 -9.44
N LEU A 97 7.56 -5.74 -9.60
CA LEU A 97 6.54 -6.70 -9.17
C LEU A 97 6.81 -8.11 -9.73
N ASN A 98 7.00 -8.22 -11.05
CA ASN A 98 7.25 -9.52 -11.69
C ASN A 98 8.53 -10.17 -11.15
N VAL A 99 9.61 -9.40 -10.99
CA VAL A 99 10.88 -9.89 -10.44
C VAL A 99 10.70 -10.46 -9.02
N ILE A 100 10.05 -9.70 -8.13
CA ILE A 100 9.83 -10.14 -6.75
C ILE A 100 8.92 -11.36 -6.68
N ILE A 101 7.83 -11.40 -7.46
CA ILE A 101 6.92 -12.54 -7.50
C ILE A 101 7.67 -13.79 -7.95
N SER A 102 8.42 -13.72 -9.04
CA SER A 102 9.22 -14.85 -9.53
C SER A 102 10.21 -15.32 -8.47
N ARG A 103 10.90 -14.39 -7.78
CA ARG A 103 11.83 -14.76 -6.70
C ARG A 103 11.14 -15.42 -5.52
N TRP A 104 10.01 -14.90 -5.08
CA TRP A 104 9.29 -15.43 -3.92
C TRP A 104 8.64 -16.78 -4.21
N MET A 105 8.19 -17.02 -5.45
CA MET A 105 7.75 -18.35 -5.87
C MET A 105 8.92 -19.34 -5.87
N ALA A 106 10.07 -18.97 -6.46
CA ALA A 106 11.24 -19.84 -6.54
C ALA A 106 11.86 -20.17 -5.17
N SER A 107 11.81 -19.25 -4.21
CA SER A 107 12.31 -19.46 -2.84
C SER A 107 11.31 -20.14 -1.90
N GLY A 108 10.07 -20.40 -2.36
CA GLY A 108 8.98 -20.91 -1.53
C GLY A 108 8.38 -19.87 -0.56
N LEU A 109 8.87 -18.64 -0.57
CA LEU A 109 8.34 -17.56 0.27
C LEU A 109 6.89 -17.19 -0.09
N TRP A 110 6.53 -17.31 -1.37
CA TRP A 110 5.16 -17.10 -1.83
C TRP A 110 4.16 -18.04 -1.16
N GLN A 111 4.55 -19.31 -0.95
CA GLN A 111 3.71 -20.28 -0.26
C GLN A 111 3.53 -19.90 1.20
N LYS A 112 4.62 -19.53 1.89
CA LYS A 112 4.59 -19.04 3.28
C LYS A 112 3.70 -17.81 3.45
N LEU A 113 3.70 -16.90 2.47
CA LEU A 113 2.78 -15.75 2.47
C LEU A 113 1.32 -16.23 2.38
N ASN A 114 1.02 -17.16 1.48
CA ASN A 114 -0.32 -17.71 1.29
C ASN A 114 -0.84 -18.54 2.47
N GLU A 115 0.04 -19.10 3.30
CA GLU A 115 -0.34 -19.74 4.57
C GLU A 115 -0.92 -18.73 5.58
N HIS A 116 -0.53 -17.46 5.50
CA HIS A 116 -1.01 -16.40 6.39
C HIS A 116 -2.09 -15.51 5.78
N LYS A 117 -1.96 -15.16 4.49
CA LYS A 117 -2.91 -14.31 3.76
C LYS A 117 -2.95 -14.72 2.30
N THR A 118 -4.15 -14.87 1.74
CA THR A 118 -4.31 -15.09 0.29
C THR A 118 -3.71 -13.93 -0.47
N VAL A 119 -2.66 -14.21 -1.25
CA VAL A 119 -1.92 -13.17 -1.98
C VAL A 119 -2.54 -12.95 -3.35
N PHE A 120 -2.86 -11.68 -3.63
CA PHE A 120 -3.30 -11.20 -4.94
C PHE A 120 -2.27 -10.19 -5.46
N TYR A 121 -2.09 -10.13 -6.77
CA TYR A 121 -1.23 -9.12 -7.40
C TYR A 121 -1.88 -8.58 -8.66
N GLU A 122 -1.54 -7.34 -8.99
CA GLU A 122 -2.08 -6.66 -10.15
C GLU A 122 -1.41 -7.13 -11.44
N GLU A 123 -2.22 -7.54 -12.41
CA GLU A 123 -1.77 -7.82 -13.77
C GLU A 123 -1.95 -6.58 -14.65
N LYS A 124 -1.07 -6.39 -15.64
CA LYS A 124 -1.11 -5.21 -16.54
C LYS A 124 -2.40 -5.05 -17.36
N SER A 125 -3.26 -6.08 -17.40
CA SER A 125 -4.50 -6.06 -18.19
C SER A 125 -5.68 -5.49 -17.39
N SER A 126 -6.36 -4.49 -17.95
CA SER A 126 -7.53 -3.84 -17.34
C SER A 126 -8.68 -4.81 -17.04
N ALA A 127 -8.87 -5.84 -17.88
CA ALA A 127 -9.86 -6.88 -17.64
C ALA A 127 -9.50 -7.76 -16.43
N ASN A 128 -8.21 -8.06 -16.24
CA ASN A 128 -7.72 -8.90 -15.15
C ASN A 128 -7.67 -8.13 -13.82
N PHE A 129 -7.54 -6.80 -13.86
CA PHE A 129 -7.62 -5.94 -12.69
C PHE A 129 -8.96 -6.07 -11.96
N GLN A 130 -10.08 -5.96 -12.69
CA GLN A 130 -11.42 -6.04 -12.09
C GLN A 130 -11.67 -7.41 -11.44
N ASN A 131 -11.24 -8.48 -12.10
CA ASN A 131 -11.33 -9.83 -11.55
C ASN A 131 -10.50 -9.96 -10.26
N THR A 132 -9.27 -9.45 -10.25
CA THR A 132 -8.39 -9.45 -9.08
C THR A 132 -9.00 -8.67 -7.92
N MET A 133 -9.60 -7.52 -8.19
CA MET A 133 -10.27 -6.70 -7.19
C MET A 133 -11.49 -7.41 -6.57
N ASN A 134 -12.29 -8.09 -7.39
CA ASN A 134 -13.43 -8.88 -6.90
C ASN A 134 -12.97 -10.02 -5.98
N ARG A 135 -11.94 -10.78 -6.40
CA ARG A 135 -11.37 -11.85 -5.59
C ARG A 135 -10.80 -11.36 -4.26
N PHE A 136 -10.14 -10.20 -4.27
CA PHE A 136 -9.63 -9.57 -3.05
C PHE A 136 -10.76 -9.18 -2.08
N ARG A 137 -11.87 -8.64 -2.61
CA ARG A 137 -13.05 -8.30 -1.80
C ARG A 137 -13.71 -9.54 -1.22
N GLU A 138 -13.84 -10.62 -1.99
CA GLU A 138 -14.41 -11.90 -1.52
C GLU A 138 -13.57 -12.55 -0.41
N ALA A 139 -12.24 -12.60 -0.60
CA ALA A 139 -11.33 -13.15 0.40
C ALA A 139 -11.42 -12.41 1.75
N ASN A 140 -11.57 -11.07 1.72
CA ASN A 140 -11.75 -10.27 2.93
C ASN A 140 -13.20 -10.23 3.45
N GLY A 141 -14.19 -10.39 2.58
CA GLY A 141 -15.61 -10.40 2.93
C GLY A 141 -16.03 -11.66 3.70
N THR A 142 -15.37 -12.78 3.45
CA THR A 142 -15.57 -14.03 4.20
C THR A 142 -15.17 -13.89 5.68
N LEU A 143 -14.22 -13.00 6.01
CA LEU A 143 -13.85 -12.66 7.40
C LEU A 143 -14.91 -11.83 8.14
N GLN A 144 -15.88 -11.22 7.44
CA GLN A 144 -16.99 -10.49 8.08
C GLN A 144 -18.17 -11.39 8.48
N MET A 145 -18.18 -12.66 8.06
CA MET A 145 -19.27 -13.61 8.35
C MET A 145 -19.00 -14.54 9.55
N ASP A 146 -17.89 -14.33 10.28
CA ASP A 146 -17.62 -15.06 11.53
C ASP A 146 -17.90 -14.20 12.78
N LYS A 147 -19.20 -14.13 13.10
CA LYS A 147 -19.81 -14.17 14.43
C LYS A 147 -19.10 -13.47 15.61
N THR A 148 -19.28 -12.14 15.77
CA THR A 148 -19.73 -11.50 17.05
C THR A 148 -19.97 -9.98 16.99
N LEU A 149 -19.50 -9.23 15.98
CA LEU A 149 -19.49 -7.75 16.03
C LEU A 149 -20.55 -7.03 15.18
N THR A 150 -21.57 -7.73 14.70
CA THR A 150 -22.65 -7.16 13.86
C THR A 150 -23.48 -6.06 14.55
N ALA A 151 -23.34 -5.87 15.88
CA ALA A 151 -24.04 -4.81 16.61
C ALA A 151 -23.36 -3.42 16.52
N ALA A 152 -22.05 -3.34 16.32
CA ALA A 152 -21.33 -2.04 16.30
C ALA A 152 -21.36 -1.36 14.91
N ALA A 153 -21.37 -2.15 13.83
CA ALA A 153 -21.33 -1.64 12.45
C ALA A 153 -22.63 -0.93 12.00
N LYS A 154 -23.74 -1.08 12.74
CA LYS A 154 -25.01 -0.40 12.43
C LYS A 154 -25.05 1.09 12.80
N ARG A 155 -24.07 1.61 13.56
CA ARG A 155 -24.07 3.00 14.04
C ARG A 155 -23.27 4.01 13.22
N VAL A 156 -22.48 3.56 12.24
CA VAL A 156 -21.67 4.48 11.40
C VAL A 156 -22.34 4.80 10.05
N LYS A 157 -23.39 4.05 9.67
CA LYS A 157 -24.09 4.22 8.38
C LYS A 157 -25.13 5.36 8.37
N ALA A 158 -25.08 6.29 9.32
CA ALA A 158 -26.06 7.37 9.48
C ALA A 158 -25.44 8.78 9.55
N MET A 159 -24.19 8.99 9.08
CA MET A 159 -23.60 10.33 9.12
C MET A 159 -22.73 10.73 7.92
N PHE A 160 -23.10 10.28 6.72
CA PHE A 160 -22.86 11.00 5.47
C PHE A 160 -24.04 10.78 4.54
#